data_AF-A0A196N1L8-F1
#
_entry.id   AF-A0A196N1L8-F1
#
_cell.length_a   1.000
_cell.length_b   1.000
_cell.length_c   1.000
_cell.angle_alpha   90.00
_cell.angle_beta   90.00
_cell.angle_gamma   90.00
#
_symmetry.space_group_name_H-M   'P 1'
#
loop_
_entity.id
_entity.type
_entity.pdbx_description
1 polymer ?
#
loop_
_entity_poly.entity_id
_entity_poly.type
_entity_poly.pdbx_seq_one_letter_code
_entity_poly.pdbx_strand_id
1 'polypeptide(L)'
;MGDQNTRYDGCMVFLPDVSLLRPGDIILTSTLESQDERALEISRRVREAAGSRFSHVLICTSPPTFAEAGNEGVSSLSLANCFVHAIENLRVLRHPDESVARRAASHAQKGVGREYSLRQARQSVLPLGTGKASAGDDGTFCSAYVAEAFALAGAAEFTVVPIERTTPATIENIGRLIDITDVIFEPALAPRNVEAMTALDGDYAPTPSSPQTETFQRYAKAALPQAERLVSMFPEAGLERQTTYFSMLLLILDADASAPRIDEGRRSDFLRAITELDNAIAAQQADGAIEELYTDIVASDSRQMERNLLESCSATPDIDIQALRSQYEARERSLAERYRALMSMKVGRMRRSIDFHCKMQEESIAFASRMQQALREILTRLGDAGSHLG
;
A
#
# COMPACT_ATOMS: atom_id res chain seq x y z
N MET A 1 -34.76 -0.25 -1.48
CA MET A 1 -34.46 -0.72 -2.85
C MET A 1 -33.67 0.40 -3.49
N GLY A 2 -32.35 0.25 -3.58
CA GLY A 2 -31.52 1.20 -4.32
C GLY A 2 -31.86 1.12 -5.80
N ASP A 3 -31.73 2.23 -6.51
CA ASP A 3 -31.94 2.26 -7.97
C ASP A 3 -31.15 1.14 -8.65
N GLN A 4 -31.81 0.38 -9.53
CA GLN A 4 -31.14 -0.60 -10.37
C GLN A 4 -30.14 0.13 -11.26
N ASN A 5 -28.86 -0.13 -11.05
CA ASN A 5 -27.82 0.44 -11.88
C ASN A 5 -27.75 -0.26 -13.24
N THR A 6 -28.17 0.43 -14.29
CA THR A 6 -28.13 -0.06 -15.68
C THR A 6 -26.70 -0.20 -16.24
N ARG A 7 -25.73 0.48 -15.62
CA ARG A 7 -24.26 0.32 -15.72
C ARG A 7 -23.80 -1.12 -15.97
N TYR A 8 -23.89 -1.85 -14.87
CA TYR A 8 -23.23 -3.14 -14.68
C TYR A 8 -24.21 -4.28 -14.46
N ASP A 9 -25.52 -4.02 -14.55
CA ASP A 9 -26.54 -5.06 -14.42
C ASP A 9 -26.36 -6.13 -15.51
N GLY A 10 -26.08 -7.36 -15.08
CA GLY A 10 -25.77 -8.48 -15.97
C GLY A 10 -24.41 -8.38 -16.70
N CYS A 11 -23.55 -7.41 -16.37
CA CYS A 11 -22.22 -7.31 -16.96
C CYS A 11 -21.25 -8.30 -16.31
N MET A 12 -20.38 -8.90 -17.13
CA MET A 12 -19.23 -9.64 -16.64
C MET A 12 -18.08 -8.67 -16.37
N VAL A 13 -17.40 -8.85 -15.24
CA VAL A 13 -16.16 -8.17 -14.86
C VAL A 13 -15.16 -9.20 -14.36
N PHE A 14 -13.93 -8.79 -14.10
CA PHE A 14 -12.93 -9.65 -13.47
C PHE A 14 -12.73 -9.25 -12.01
N LEU A 15 -12.89 -10.23 -11.12
CA LEU A 15 -12.72 -10.07 -9.68
C LEU A 15 -11.45 -10.79 -9.21
N PRO A 16 -10.71 -10.21 -8.24
CA PRO A 16 -9.50 -10.82 -7.73
C PRO A 16 -9.78 -11.85 -6.63
N ASP A 17 -9.15 -13.02 -6.71
CA ASP A 17 -8.95 -13.92 -5.58
C ASP A 17 -7.77 -13.45 -4.73
N VAL A 18 -8.08 -12.64 -3.72
CA VAL A 18 -7.09 -12.06 -2.81
C VAL A 18 -6.38 -13.09 -1.92
N SER A 19 -6.87 -14.32 -1.83
CA SER A 19 -6.22 -15.42 -1.12
C SER A 19 -4.98 -15.93 -1.85
N LEU A 20 -4.89 -15.71 -3.15
CA LEU A 20 -3.78 -16.16 -3.98
C LEU A 20 -2.65 -15.14 -4.09
N LEU A 21 -2.91 -13.91 -3.63
CA LEU A 21 -1.93 -12.83 -3.58
C LEU A 21 -0.82 -13.09 -2.55
N ARG A 22 0.37 -12.58 -2.86
CA ARG A 22 1.55 -12.62 -2.01
C ARG A 22 2.19 -11.24 -1.91
N PRO A 23 2.85 -10.92 -0.78
CA PRO A 23 3.67 -9.72 -0.67
C PRO A 23 4.70 -9.66 -1.81
N GLY A 24 4.73 -8.53 -2.50
CA GLY A 24 5.61 -8.27 -3.63
C GLY A 24 5.02 -8.62 -4.99
N ASP A 25 3.79 -9.16 -5.08
CA ASP A 25 3.10 -9.23 -6.36
C ASP A 25 2.94 -7.81 -6.94
N ILE A 26 3.16 -7.68 -8.24
CA ILE A 26 3.10 -6.42 -8.97
C ILE A 26 1.86 -6.44 -9.86
N ILE A 27 1.08 -5.37 -9.85
CA ILE A 27 0.00 -5.16 -10.81
C ILE A 27 0.41 -4.07 -11.78
N LEU A 28 0.39 -4.37 -13.07
CA LEU A 28 0.42 -3.40 -14.15
C LEU A 28 -1.02 -3.14 -14.59
N THR A 29 -1.40 -1.87 -14.77
CA THR A 29 -2.75 -1.52 -15.20
C THR A 29 -2.76 -0.29 -16.11
N SER A 30 -3.89 -0.09 -16.78
CA SER A 30 -4.17 1.13 -17.53
C SER A 30 -5.60 1.59 -17.41
N THR A 31 -5.76 2.89 -17.13
CA THR A 31 -7.07 3.56 -17.16
C THR A 31 -7.55 3.67 -18.61
N LEU A 32 -8.66 3.00 -18.89
CA LEU A 32 -9.36 2.95 -20.17
C LEU A 32 -10.86 3.24 -20.05
N GLU A 33 -11.45 2.94 -18.88
CA GLU A 33 -12.87 3.07 -18.61
C GLU A 33 -13.12 4.08 -17.49
N SER A 34 -12.92 5.38 -17.77
CA SER A 34 -13.03 6.44 -16.76
C SER A 34 -13.91 7.60 -17.25
N GLN A 35 -14.63 8.22 -16.30
CA GLN A 35 -15.36 9.46 -16.55
C GLN A 35 -14.44 10.70 -16.51
N ASP A 36 -13.22 10.57 -16.00
CA ASP A 36 -12.22 11.63 -16.02
C ASP A 36 -11.40 11.59 -17.32
N GLU A 37 -11.74 12.46 -18.27
CA GLU A 37 -11.02 12.63 -19.53
C GLU A 37 -9.52 12.90 -19.33
N ARG A 38 -9.14 13.56 -18.22
CA ARG A 38 -7.74 13.84 -17.92
C ARG A 38 -7.00 12.57 -17.50
N ALA A 39 -7.63 11.69 -16.74
CA ALA A 39 -7.05 10.41 -16.36
C ALA A 39 -6.80 9.53 -17.60
N LEU A 40 -7.78 9.45 -18.50
CA LEU A 40 -7.65 8.77 -19.79
C LEU A 40 -6.50 9.34 -20.63
N GLU A 41 -6.38 10.67 -20.69
CA GLU A 41 -5.32 11.33 -21.46
C GLU A 41 -3.92 11.05 -20.90
N ILE A 42 -3.77 11.09 -19.57
CA ILE A 42 -2.49 10.79 -18.90
C ILE A 42 -2.11 9.33 -19.18
N SER A 43 -3.04 8.40 -18.97
CA SER A 43 -2.85 6.96 -19.23
C SER A 43 -2.40 6.71 -20.67
N ARG A 44 -3.10 7.30 -21.65
CA ARG A 44 -2.78 7.20 -23.08
C ARG A 44 -1.36 7.67 -23.39
N ARG A 45 -0.96 8.85 -22.92
CA ARG A 45 0.37 9.40 -23.18
C ARG A 45 1.49 8.54 -22.59
N VAL A 46 1.31 8.00 -21.39
CA VAL A 46 2.32 7.12 -20.77
C VAL A 46 2.48 5.85 -21.59
N ARG A 47 1.38 5.24 -22.02
CA ARG A 47 1.42 4.04 -22.88
C ARG A 47 2.10 4.28 -24.21
N GLU A 48 1.73 5.35 -24.91
CA GLU A 48 2.34 5.72 -26.19
C GLU A 48 3.84 5.98 -26.04
N ALA A 49 4.25 6.73 -25.00
CA ALA A 49 5.65 7.06 -24.77
C ALA A 49 6.49 5.87 -24.30
N ALA A 50 5.91 4.95 -23.53
CA ALA A 50 6.58 3.74 -23.06
C ALA A 50 6.51 2.57 -24.06
N GLY A 51 5.68 2.67 -25.11
CA GLY A 51 5.44 1.58 -26.06
C GLY A 51 4.80 0.35 -25.42
N SER A 52 3.99 0.52 -24.38
CA SER A 52 3.33 -0.57 -23.64
C SER A 52 1.84 -0.32 -23.48
N ARG A 53 1.10 -1.39 -23.17
CA ARG A 53 -0.32 -1.34 -22.85
C ARG A 53 -0.62 -0.84 -21.45
N PHE A 54 0.41 -0.68 -20.60
CA PHE A 54 0.27 -0.32 -19.20
C PHE A 54 0.80 1.09 -18.92
N SER A 55 0.10 1.83 -18.08
CA SER A 55 0.42 3.21 -17.68
C SER A 55 0.70 3.35 -16.20
N HIS A 56 0.35 2.34 -15.41
CA HIS A 56 0.43 2.39 -13.95
C HIS A 56 0.91 1.08 -13.34
N VAL A 57 1.48 1.15 -12.15
CA VAL A 57 2.07 0.02 -11.44
C VAL A 57 1.76 0.12 -9.94
N LEU A 58 1.36 -1.01 -9.36
CA LEU A 58 1.13 -1.19 -7.93
C LEU A 58 1.93 -2.38 -7.41
N ILE A 59 2.23 -2.40 -6.11
CA ILE A 59 2.90 -3.53 -5.44
C ILE A 59 2.10 -3.98 -4.20
N CYS A 60 1.92 -5.29 -4.04
CA CYS A 60 1.25 -5.86 -2.88
C CYS A 60 2.16 -5.74 -1.64
N THR A 61 1.77 -4.92 -0.67
CA THR A 61 2.52 -4.76 0.59
C THR A 61 2.19 -5.85 1.59
N SER A 62 0.89 -6.18 1.70
CA SER A 62 0.37 -7.31 2.47
C SER A 62 -1.02 -7.60 1.93
N PRO A 63 -1.33 -8.80 1.43
CA PRO A 63 -2.67 -9.13 0.95
C PRO A 63 -3.78 -8.74 1.95
N PRO A 64 -4.90 -8.16 1.48
CA PRO A 64 -5.22 -7.74 0.10
C PRO A 64 -4.72 -6.33 -0.27
N THR A 65 -3.87 -5.72 0.56
CA THR A 65 -3.40 -4.32 0.41
C THR A 65 -2.24 -4.19 -0.59
N PHE A 66 -2.39 -3.21 -1.48
CA PHE A 66 -1.39 -2.72 -2.41
C PHE A 66 -0.99 -1.30 -2.04
N ALA A 67 0.23 -0.92 -2.41
CA ALA A 67 0.67 0.46 -2.43
C ALA A 67 0.91 0.91 -3.87
N GLU A 68 0.58 2.17 -4.14
CA GLU A 68 0.72 2.80 -5.44
C GLU A 68 1.11 4.25 -5.29
N ALA A 69 1.84 4.79 -6.27
CA ALA A 69 2.15 6.22 -6.32
C ALA A 69 1.23 6.91 -7.35
N GLY A 70 0.29 7.71 -6.89
CA GLY A 70 -0.67 8.47 -7.71
C GLY A 70 -0.61 9.97 -7.44
N ASN A 71 -1.57 10.76 -7.93
CA ASN A 71 -1.53 12.23 -7.83
C ASN A 71 -1.39 12.76 -6.39
N GLU A 72 -1.91 12.04 -5.40
CA GLU A 72 -1.89 12.42 -3.98
C GLU A 72 -0.59 12.00 -3.27
N GLY A 73 0.28 11.22 -3.92
CA GLY A 73 1.42 10.56 -3.29
C GLY A 73 1.33 9.05 -3.32
N VAL A 74 2.11 8.40 -2.47
CA VAL A 74 2.05 6.96 -2.27
C VAL A 74 0.92 6.62 -1.30
N SER A 75 -0.15 6.04 -1.81
CA SER A 75 -1.34 5.63 -1.05
C SER A 75 -1.44 4.11 -0.93
N SER A 76 -2.42 3.64 -0.15
CA SER A 76 -2.78 2.22 -0.07
C SER A 76 -4.13 1.97 -0.71
N LEU A 77 -4.27 0.82 -1.39
CA LEU A 77 -5.49 0.34 -2.04
C LEU A 77 -5.76 -1.10 -1.59
N SER A 78 -7.02 -1.45 -1.34
CA SER A 78 -7.41 -2.84 -1.04
C SER A 78 -7.95 -3.51 -2.30
N LEU A 79 -7.27 -4.56 -2.77
CA LEU A 79 -7.71 -5.30 -3.96
C LEU A 79 -9.04 -6.03 -3.74
N ALA A 80 -9.42 -6.30 -2.48
CA ALA A 80 -10.72 -6.89 -2.16
C ALA A 80 -11.92 -6.01 -2.54
N ASN A 81 -11.70 -4.71 -2.75
CA ASN A 81 -12.71 -3.74 -3.19
C ASN A 81 -12.40 -3.22 -4.60
N CYS A 82 -11.74 -4.04 -5.43
CA CYS A 82 -11.37 -3.69 -6.79
C CYS A 82 -11.94 -4.67 -7.82
N PHE A 83 -12.11 -4.19 -9.05
CA PHE A 83 -12.45 -5.02 -10.21
C PHE A 83 -11.74 -4.50 -11.46
N VAL A 84 -11.85 -5.24 -12.57
CA VAL A 84 -11.35 -4.86 -13.88
C VAL A 84 -12.45 -5.08 -14.91
N HIS A 85 -12.60 -4.16 -15.86
CA HIS A 85 -13.57 -4.33 -16.95
C HIS A 85 -13.08 -5.37 -17.97
N ALA A 86 -11.82 -5.27 -18.39
CA ALA A 86 -11.23 -6.17 -19.38
C ALA A 86 -9.85 -6.66 -18.93
N ILE A 87 -9.65 -7.99 -18.88
CA ILE A 87 -8.45 -8.60 -18.31
C ILE A 87 -7.18 -8.16 -19.03
N GLU A 88 -7.26 -7.85 -20.32
CA GLU A 88 -6.14 -7.39 -21.14
C GLU A 88 -5.64 -5.98 -20.77
N ASN A 89 -6.36 -5.26 -19.91
CA ASN A 89 -5.96 -3.96 -19.36
C ASN A 89 -5.12 -4.09 -18.09
N LEU A 90 -4.96 -5.31 -17.57
CA LEU A 90 -4.23 -5.61 -16.36
C LEU A 90 -3.22 -6.74 -16.59
N ARG A 91 -2.17 -6.75 -15.77
CA ARG A 91 -1.23 -7.87 -15.67
C ARG A 91 -0.73 -8.02 -14.25
N VAL A 92 -0.74 -9.24 -13.72
CA VAL A 92 -0.17 -9.55 -12.40
C VAL A 92 1.15 -10.30 -12.59
N LEU A 93 2.22 -9.77 -12.02
CA LEU A 93 3.57 -10.31 -12.11
C LEU A 93 4.07 -10.70 -10.73
N ARG A 94 4.72 -11.87 -10.62
CA ARG A 94 5.29 -12.38 -9.38
C ARG A 94 6.79 -12.61 -9.53
N HIS A 95 7.55 -12.12 -8.55
CA HIS A 95 8.98 -12.41 -8.45
C HIS A 95 9.21 -13.88 -8.02
N PRO A 96 10.14 -14.61 -8.65
CA PRO A 96 10.35 -16.04 -8.37
C PRO A 96 10.97 -16.31 -6.99
N ASP A 97 11.73 -15.37 -6.45
CA ASP A 97 12.24 -15.42 -5.07
C ASP A 97 11.28 -14.70 -4.12
N GLU A 98 10.58 -15.48 -3.30
CA GLU A 98 9.62 -14.99 -2.30
C GLU A 98 10.29 -14.12 -1.23
N SER A 99 11.54 -14.39 -0.86
CA SER A 99 12.24 -13.61 0.16
C SER A 99 12.52 -12.18 -0.33
N VAL A 100 12.89 -12.04 -1.61
CA VAL A 100 13.07 -10.75 -2.28
C VAL A 100 11.73 -10.03 -2.36
N ALA A 101 10.68 -10.71 -2.82
CA ALA A 101 9.33 -10.14 -2.94
C ALA A 101 8.82 -9.58 -1.60
N ARG A 102 8.99 -10.34 -0.50
CA ARG A 102 8.61 -9.91 0.85
C ARG A 102 9.42 -8.71 1.36
N ARG A 103 10.73 -8.68 1.08
CA ARG A 103 11.56 -7.50 1.42
C ARG A 103 11.12 -6.28 0.62
N ALA A 104 10.85 -6.44 -0.68
CA ALA A 104 10.36 -5.36 -1.53
C ALA A 104 9.01 -4.82 -1.02
N ALA A 105 8.08 -5.70 -0.67
CA ALA A 105 6.80 -5.34 -0.05
C ALA A 105 6.98 -4.53 1.25
N SER A 106 7.94 -4.93 2.09
CA SER A 106 8.27 -4.20 3.32
C SER A 106 8.87 -2.82 3.05
N HIS A 107 9.74 -2.69 2.03
CA HIS A 107 10.27 -1.39 1.60
C HIS A 107 9.16 -0.49 1.05
N ALA A 108 8.31 -1.03 0.19
CA ALA A 108 7.16 -0.33 -0.36
C ALA A 108 6.26 0.21 0.77
N GLN A 109 5.92 -0.62 1.75
CA GLN A 109 5.07 -0.21 2.88
C GLN A 109 5.59 1.03 3.62
N LYS A 110 6.91 1.18 3.79
CA LYS A 110 7.55 2.34 4.44
C LYS A 110 7.45 3.63 3.60
N GLY A 111 7.26 3.48 2.29
CA GLY A 111 7.09 4.56 1.34
C GLY A 111 5.68 5.16 1.31
N VAL A 112 4.69 4.55 1.98
CA VAL A 112 3.33 5.13 2.08
C VAL A 112 3.40 6.53 2.72
N GLY A 113 2.70 7.49 2.13
CA GLY A 113 2.80 8.91 2.48
C GLY A 113 3.98 9.65 1.83
N ARG A 114 4.73 9.05 0.90
CA ARG A 114 5.71 9.78 0.08
C ARG A 114 5.00 10.67 -0.94
N GLU A 115 5.58 11.80 -1.28
CA GLU A 115 5.06 12.69 -2.31
C GLU A 115 5.19 12.08 -3.71
N TYR A 116 4.27 12.45 -4.62
CA TYR A 116 4.34 12.05 -6.02
C TYR A 116 5.03 13.11 -6.88
N SER A 117 5.94 12.68 -7.75
CA SER A 117 6.62 13.56 -8.69
C SER A 117 6.10 13.36 -10.11
N LEU A 118 5.11 14.18 -10.50
CA LEU A 118 4.65 14.31 -11.89
C LEU A 118 5.81 14.64 -12.85
N ARG A 119 6.83 15.35 -12.36
CA ARG A 119 7.96 15.76 -13.15
C ARG A 119 8.89 14.59 -13.44
N GLN A 120 9.27 13.81 -12.42
CA GLN A 120 10.05 12.60 -12.63
C GLN A 120 9.30 11.60 -13.52
N ALA A 121 7.99 11.45 -13.32
CA ALA A 121 7.14 10.60 -14.18
C ALA A 121 7.21 10.99 -15.66
N ARG A 122 7.26 12.30 -15.97
CA ARG A 122 7.43 12.78 -17.35
C ARG A 122 8.86 12.59 -17.85
N GLN A 123 9.87 12.77 -16.99
CA GLN A 123 11.27 12.64 -17.38
C GLN A 123 11.66 11.18 -17.66
N SER A 124 10.99 10.19 -17.05
CA SER A 124 11.29 8.77 -17.26
C SER A 124 11.06 8.30 -18.69
N VAL A 125 10.12 8.95 -19.41
CA VAL A 125 9.75 8.59 -20.79
C VAL A 125 10.43 9.44 -21.89
N LEU A 126 11.19 10.49 -21.54
CA LEU A 126 11.88 11.35 -22.53
C LEU A 126 13.22 10.74 -23.00
N PRO A 127 13.86 11.19 -24.09
CA PRO A 127 15.20 10.70 -24.47
C PRO A 127 16.31 10.97 -23.42
N LEU A 128 17.39 10.18 -23.45
CA LEU A 128 18.55 10.39 -22.57
C LEU A 128 19.18 11.78 -22.83
N GLY A 129 19.42 12.55 -21.77
CA GLY A 129 20.02 13.89 -21.83
C GLY A 129 19.01 15.04 -21.90
N THR A 130 17.70 14.78 -22.03
CA THR A 130 16.67 15.82 -21.95
C THR A 130 16.12 15.93 -20.53
N GLY A 131 16.47 17.01 -19.84
CA GLY A 131 16.02 17.32 -18.48
C GLY A 131 17.09 17.08 -17.42
N LYS A 132 17.33 18.07 -16.55
CA LYS A 132 18.08 17.87 -15.32
C LYS A 132 17.10 17.44 -14.23
N ALA A 133 17.42 16.37 -13.50
CA ALA A 133 16.85 16.18 -12.18
C ALA A 133 17.22 17.44 -11.37
N SER A 134 16.23 18.22 -10.94
CA SER A 134 16.55 19.34 -10.06
C SER A 134 16.83 18.78 -8.68
N ALA A 135 17.83 19.32 -8.00
CA ALA A 135 17.97 19.10 -6.56
C ALA A 135 16.64 19.46 -5.85
N GLY A 136 16.22 18.63 -4.90
CA GLY A 136 15.08 18.93 -4.01
C GLY A 136 13.71 18.35 -4.39
N ASP A 137 13.63 17.37 -5.28
CA ASP A 137 12.37 16.64 -5.55
C ASP A 137 12.50 15.21 -5.01
N ASP A 138 12.06 15.04 -3.77
CA ASP A 138 12.07 13.77 -3.04
C ASP A 138 10.88 12.87 -3.41
N GLY A 139 10.01 13.33 -4.33
CA GLY A 139 8.86 12.57 -4.80
C GLY A 139 9.26 11.34 -5.60
N THR A 140 8.28 10.48 -5.88
CA THR A 140 8.44 9.28 -6.72
C THR A 140 7.28 9.16 -7.71
N PHE A 141 7.35 8.22 -8.64
CA PHE A 141 6.22 7.86 -9.51
C PHE A 141 6.03 6.36 -9.56
N CYS A 142 4.89 5.90 -10.07
CA CYS A 142 4.40 4.52 -9.87
C CYS A 142 5.43 3.42 -10.13
N SER A 143 6.10 3.44 -11.28
CA SER A 143 7.09 2.43 -11.66
C SER A 143 8.43 2.60 -10.96
N ALA A 144 8.91 3.84 -10.76
CA ALA A 144 10.13 4.09 -9.98
C ALA A 144 9.98 3.63 -8.53
N TYR A 145 8.82 3.87 -7.92
CA TYR A 145 8.52 3.43 -6.55
C TYR A 145 8.63 1.90 -6.40
N VAL A 146 8.03 1.15 -7.32
CA VAL A 146 8.11 -0.32 -7.31
C VAL A 146 9.54 -0.79 -7.60
N ALA A 147 10.22 -0.18 -8.58
CA ALA A 147 11.60 -0.53 -8.91
C ALA A 147 12.58 -0.27 -7.77
N GLU A 148 12.44 0.86 -7.08
CA GLU A 148 13.23 1.20 -5.89
C GLU A 148 13.02 0.18 -4.77
N ALA A 149 11.77 -0.21 -4.49
CA ALA A 149 11.46 -1.21 -3.47
C ALA A 149 12.14 -2.56 -3.78
N PHE A 150 12.13 -3.00 -5.03
CA PHE A 150 12.80 -4.23 -5.46
C PHE A 150 14.32 -4.12 -5.50
N ALA A 151 14.87 -2.98 -5.91
CA ALA A 151 16.30 -2.71 -5.89
C ALA A 151 16.86 -2.77 -4.46
N LEU A 152 16.18 -2.12 -3.50
CA LEU A 152 16.52 -2.19 -2.07
C LEU A 152 16.40 -3.61 -1.50
N ALA A 153 15.50 -4.43 -2.05
CA ALA A 153 15.36 -5.84 -1.68
C ALA A 153 16.45 -6.76 -2.27
N GLY A 154 17.30 -6.23 -3.15
CA GLY A 154 18.40 -6.95 -3.81
C GLY A 154 18.06 -7.58 -5.16
N ALA A 155 16.95 -7.19 -5.80
CA ALA A 155 16.56 -7.69 -7.12
C ALA A 155 17.34 -6.95 -8.22
N ALA A 156 18.46 -7.54 -8.66
CA ALA A 156 19.36 -6.91 -9.63
C ALA A 156 18.66 -6.60 -10.98
N GLU A 157 17.67 -7.40 -11.38
CA GLU A 157 16.87 -7.17 -12.59
C GLU A 157 16.15 -5.81 -12.61
N PHE A 158 15.81 -5.24 -11.44
CA PHE A 158 15.19 -3.91 -11.33
C PHE A 158 16.21 -2.76 -11.39
N THR A 159 17.51 -3.07 -11.49
CA THR A 159 18.60 -2.08 -11.57
C THR A 159 19.21 -1.96 -12.96
N VAL A 160 18.77 -2.79 -13.92
CA VAL A 160 19.25 -2.77 -15.31
C VAL A 160 18.94 -1.44 -15.99
N VAL A 161 17.76 -0.89 -15.70
CA VAL A 161 17.36 0.46 -16.09
C VAL A 161 17.44 1.35 -14.85
N PRO A 162 17.96 2.58 -14.94
CA PRO A 162 17.93 3.51 -13.81
C PRO A 162 16.51 3.65 -13.24
N ILE A 163 16.37 3.73 -11.92
CA ILE A 163 15.07 3.73 -11.23
C ILE A 163 14.19 4.87 -11.75
N GLU A 164 14.75 6.06 -11.90
CA GLU A 164 14.10 7.27 -12.41
C GLU A 164 13.72 7.20 -13.90
N ARG A 165 14.13 6.14 -14.59
CA ARG A 165 13.85 5.83 -16.00
C ARG A 165 12.98 4.58 -16.16
N THR A 166 12.66 3.90 -15.07
CA THR A 166 11.86 2.68 -15.13
C THR A 166 10.41 3.05 -15.44
N THR A 167 9.84 2.42 -16.46
CA THR A 167 8.44 2.58 -16.87
C THR A 167 7.65 1.30 -16.58
N PRO A 168 6.30 1.30 -16.65
CA PRO A 168 5.52 0.06 -16.58
C PRO A 168 5.98 -0.97 -17.64
N ALA A 169 6.29 -0.51 -18.86
CA ALA A 169 6.86 -1.34 -19.93
C ALA A 169 8.20 -1.99 -19.54
N THR A 170 9.03 -1.27 -18.78
CA THR A 170 10.32 -1.79 -18.33
C THR A 170 10.10 -2.97 -17.39
N ILE A 171 9.17 -2.84 -16.44
CA ILE A 171 8.83 -3.90 -15.49
C ILE A 171 8.16 -5.09 -16.20
N GLU A 172 7.24 -4.81 -17.14
CA GLU A 172 6.60 -5.82 -17.98
C GLU A 172 7.60 -6.72 -18.70
N ASN A 173 8.71 -6.15 -19.18
CA ASN A 173 9.72 -6.86 -19.95
C ASN A 173 10.81 -7.54 -19.10
N ILE A 174 10.70 -7.53 -17.77
CA ILE A 174 11.61 -8.27 -16.89
C ILE A 174 11.31 -9.77 -17.03
N GLY A 175 12.10 -10.47 -17.85
CA GLY A 175 11.86 -11.88 -18.21
C GLY A 175 11.93 -12.90 -17.07
N ARG A 176 12.30 -12.50 -15.85
CA ARG A 176 12.29 -13.36 -14.66
C ARG A 176 10.96 -13.34 -13.90
N LEU A 177 10.10 -12.36 -14.15
CA LEU A 177 8.81 -12.28 -13.49
C LEU A 177 7.83 -13.29 -14.10
N ILE A 178 7.01 -13.91 -13.25
CA ILE A 178 6.01 -14.90 -13.64
C ILE A 178 4.67 -14.18 -13.76
N ASP A 179 4.03 -14.30 -14.92
CA ASP A 179 2.66 -13.83 -15.12
C ASP A 179 1.68 -14.78 -14.41
N ILE A 180 0.89 -14.24 -13.50
CA ILE A 180 -0.11 -14.97 -12.72
C ILE A 180 -1.51 -14.36 -12.87
N THR A 181 -1.73 -13.56 -13.93
CA THR A 181 -2.97 -12.81 -14.14
C THR A 181 -4.21 -13.72 -14.09
N ASP A 182 -4.20 -14.80 -14.88
CA ASP A 182 -5.32 -15.76 -14.99
C ASP A 182 -5.52 -16.60 -13.71
N VAL A 183 -4.56 -16.59 -12.80
CA VAL A 183 -4.67 -17.26 -11.49
C VAL A 183 -5.32 -16.34 -10.47
N ILE A 184 -5.08 -15.03 -10.57
CA ILE A 184 -5.57 -14.06 -9.59
C ILE A 184 -6.95 -13.54 -9.98
N PHE A 185 -7.25 -13.36 -11.26
CA PHE A 185 -8.49 -12.73 -11.70
C PHE A 185 -9.41 -13.72 -12.41
N GLU A 186 -10.64 -13.83 -11.93
CA GLU A 186 -11.67 -14.70 -12.50
C GLU A 186 -12.84 -13.86 -13.04
N PRO A 187 -13.43 -14.24 -14.19
CA PRO A 187 -14.62 -13.59 -14.68
C PRO A 187 -15.82 -13.91 -13.79
N ALA A 188 -16.53 -12.88 -13.35
CA ALA A 188 -17.73 -12.99 -12.52
C ALA A 188 -18.77 -11.95 -12.95
N LEU A 189 -20.04 -12.16 -12.57
CA LEU A 189 -21.04 -11.11 -12.69
C LEU A 189 -20.66 -9.95 -11.77
N ALA A 190 -20.83 -8.73 -12.27
CA ALA A 190 -20.54 -7.53 -11.49
C ALA A 190 -21.33 -7.55 -10.17
N PRO A 191 -20.66 -7.37 -9.03
CA PRO A 191 -21.34 -7.38 -7.74
C PRO A 191 -22.27 -6.18 -7.63
N ARG A 192 -23.33 -6.30 -6.80
CA ARG A 192 -24.33 -5.22 -6.63
C ARG A 192 -23.74 -3.89 -6.16
N ASN A 193 -22.57 -3.92 -5.53
CA ASN A 193 -21.85 -2.74 -5.04
C ASN A 193 -20.66 -2.33 -5.94
N VAL A 194 -20.58 -2.82 -7.19
CA VAL A 194 -19.45 -2.56 -8.10
C VAL A 194 -19.15 -1.06 -8.30
N GLU A 195 -20.15 -0.19 -8.22
CA GLU A 195 -19.95 1.27 -8.36
C GLU A 195 -19.26 1.91 -7.15
N ALA A 196 -19.34 1.26 -6.00
CA ALA A 196 -18.62 1.65 -4.80
C ALA A 196 -17.24 0.97 -4.72
N MET A 197 -16.87 0.17 -5.73
CA MET A 197 -15.57 -0.46 -5.87
C MET A 197 -14.69 0.32 -6.84
N THR A 198 -13.37 0.18 -6.69
CA THR A 198 -12.40 0.79 -7.60
C THR A 198 -12.23 -0.07 -8.85
N ALA A 199 -12.39 0.53 -10.03
CA ALA A 199 -11.98 -0.10 -11.28
C ALA A 199 -10.48 0.12 -11.51
N LEU A 200 -9.68 -0.94 -11.50
CA LEU A 200 -8.22 -0.82 -11.69
C LEU A 200 -7.86 -0.29 -13.09
N ASP A 201 -8.74 -0.51 -14.06
CA ASP A 201 -8.65 0.00 -15.43
C ASP A 201 -9.60 1.18 -15.69
N GLY A 202 -10.08 1.85 -14.64
CA GLY A 202 -11.10 2.88 -14.74
C GLY A 202 -11.11 3.88 -13.58
N ASP A 203 -12.31 4.24 -13.13
CA ASP A 203 -12.53 5.19 -12.04
C ASP A 203 -12.21 4.61 -10.65
N TYR A 204 -11.60 5.45 -9.82
CA TYR A 204 -11.32 5.14 -8.42
C TYR A 204 -12.51 5.49 -7.54
N ALA A 205 -12.97 4.54 -6.72
CA ALA A 205 -13.95 4.82 -5.70
C ALA A 205 -13.26 5.51 -4.50
N PRO A 206 -13.78 6.63 -4.00
CA PRO A 206 -13.29 7.23 -2.77
C PRO A 206 -13.37 6.24 -1.61
N THR A 207 -12.30 6.18 -0.80
CA THR A 207 -12.28 5.33 0.39
C THR A 207 -12.17 6.20 1.63
N PRO A 208 -12.65 5.74 2.81
CA PRO A 208 -12.38 6.43 4.06
C PRO A 208 -10.90 6.66 4.31
N SER A 209 -10.01 5.81 3.76
CA SER A 209 -8.55 5.96 3.84
C SER A 209 -7.94 7.01 2.91
N SER A 210 -8.68 7.64 1.99
CA SER A 210 -8.11 8.60 1.03
C SER A 210 -7.30 9.74 1.68
N PRO A 211 -7.72 10.36 2.81
CA PRO A 211 -6.93 11.41 3.48
C PRO A 211 -5.63 10.94 4.15
N GLN A 212 -5.38 9.62 4.21
CA GLN A 212 -4.22 9.04 4.88
C GLN A 212 -2.90 9.58 4.34
N THR A 213 -2.77 9.64 3.02
CA THR A 213 -1.54 10.04 2.33
C THR A 213 -1.15 11.48 2.70
N GLU A 214 -2.10 12.41 2.60
CA GLU A 214 -1.90 13.82 2.96
C GLU A 214 -1.56 13.97 4.44
N THR A 215 -2.24 13.23 5.32
CA THR A 215 -1.97 13.25 6.76
C THR A 215 -0.53 12.83 7.06
N PHE A 216 -0.06 11.73 6.47
CA PHE A 216 1.31 11.26 6.66
C PHE A 216 2.36 12.20 6.05
N GLN A 217 2.08 12.81 4.89
CA GLN A 217 2.94 13.82 4.29
C GLN A 217 3.09 15.03 5.21
N ARG A 218 1.99 15.53 5.78
CA ARG A 218 1.99 16.64 6.74
C ARG A 218 2.86 16.32 7.94
N TYR A 219 2.69 15.13 8.51
CA TYR A 219 3.45 14.68 9.68
C TYR A 219 4.94 14.60 9.37
N ALA A 220 5.31 13.98 8.25
CA ALA A 220 6.70 13.85 7.83
C ALA A 220 7.34 15.22 7.59
N LYS A 221 6.67 16.10 6.85
CA LYS A 221 7.15 17.45 6.54
C LYS A 221 7.40 18.28 7.80
N ALA A 222 6.53 18.17 8.80
CA ALA A 222 6.68 18.87 10.07
C ALA A 222 7.90 18.39 10.89
N ALA A 223 8.24 17.11 10.80
CA ALA A 223 9.37 16.50 11.53
C ALA A 223 10.71 16.51 10.75
N LEU A 224 10.67 16.81 9.45
CA LEU A 224 11.84 16.78 8.57
C LEU A 224 13.03 17.63 9.07
N PRO A 225 12.86 18.87 9.57
CA PRO A 225 13.99 19.67 10.05
C PRO A 225 14.75 18.99 11.20
N GLN A 226 14.05 18.32 12.12
CA GLN A 226 14.63 17.60 13.24
C GLN A 226 15.34 16.33 12.76
N ALA A 227 14.76 15.61 11.79
CA ALA A 227 15.39 14.44 11.18
C ALA A 227 16.71 14.80 10.47
N GLU A 228 16.70 15.85 9.65
CA GLU A 228 17.91 16.33 8.95
C GLU A 228 18.98 16.81 9.92
N ARG A 229 18.58 17.49 11.00
CA ARG A 229 19.50 17.90 12.06
C ARG A 229 20.14 16.69 12.77
N LEU A 230 19.35 15.67 13.11
CA LEU A 230 19.86 14.44 13.75
C LEU A 230 20.91 13.75 12.86
N VAL A 231 20.60 13.56 11.58
CA VAL A 231 21.51 12.89 10.62
C VAL A 231 22.78 13.71 10.40
N SER A 232 22.66 15.03 10.19
CA SER A 232 23.82 15.90 9.90
C SER A 232 24.72 16.13 11.11
N MET A 233 24.16 16.20 12.32
CA MET A 233 24.96 16.42 13.53
C MET A 233 25.76 15.19 13.95
N PHE A 234 25.31 13.97 13.62
CA PHE A 234 25.90 12.72 14.10
C PHE A 234 26.18 11.73 12.96
N PRO A 235 27.06 12.06 11.99
CA PRO A 235 27.36 11.18 10.87
C PRO A 235 27.96 9.84 11.29
N GLU A 236 28.64 9.78 12.45
CA GLU A 236 29.18 8.54 13.03
C GLU A 236 28.10 7.50 13.39
N ALA A 237 26.84 7.92 13.50
CA ALA A 237 25.72 7.02 13.73
C ALA A 237 25.40 6.15 12.50
N GLY A 238 25.82 6.56 11.30
CA GLY A 238 25.49 5.87 10.04
C GLY A 238 24.01 5.92 9.68
N LEU A 239 23.31 6.97 10.14
CA LEU A 239 21.89 7.16 9.86
C LEU A 239 21.69 7.81 8.48
N GLU A 240 20.60 7.46 7.82
CA GLU A 240 20.23 8.02 6.52
C GLU A 240 19.08 9.02 6.65
N ARG A 241 19.04 10.00 5.76
CA ARG A 241 17.93 10.97 5.68
C ARG A 241 16.63 10.24 5.33
N GLN A 242 15.58 10.50 6.11
CA GLN A 242 14.26 9.92 5.91
C GLN A 242 13.22 11.02 5.63
N THR A 243 12.32 10.76 4.68
CA THR A 243 11.33 11.75 4.19
C THR A 243 9.89 11.30 4.35
N THR A 244 9.64 10.06 4.79
CA THR A 244 8.28 9.55 5.04
C THR A 244 8.04 9.37 6.52
N TYR A 245 6.77 9.47 6.93
CA TYR A 245 6.36 9.31 8.33
C TYR A 245 6.86 7.98 8.93
N PHE A 246 6.62 6.86 8.23
CA PHE A 246 7.04 5.54 8.72
C PHE A 246 8.56 5.41 8.80
N SER A 247 9.29 5.95 7.82
CA SER A 247 10.75 5.90 7.86
C SER A 247 11.34 6.80 8.95
N MET A 248 10.66 7.88 9.34
CA MET A 248 11.04 8.70 10.49
C MET A 248 10.84 7.96 11.83
N LEU A 249 9.79 7.14 11.97
CA LEU A 249 9.65 6.26 13.13
C LEU A 249 10.82 5.26 13.21
N LEU A 250 11.20 4.66 12.08
CA LEU A 250 12.36 3.76 12.03
C LEU A 250 13.67 4.49 12.32
N LEU A 251 13.85 5.72 11.83
CA LEU A 251 15.01 6.56 12.14
C LEU A 251 15.19 6.75 13.65
N ILE A 252 14.10 6.95 14.41
CA ILE A 252 14.16 7.05 15.87
C ILE A 252 14.69 5.75 16.49
N LEU A 253 14.17 4.60 16.06
CA LEU A 253 14.57 3.28 16.57
C LEU A 253 16.04 2.97 16.24
N ASP A 254 16.44 3.21 14.99
CA ASP A 254 17.81 2.99 14.52
C ASP A 254 18.81 3.93 15.21
N ALA A 255 18.40 5.19 15.46
CA ALA A 255 19.19 6.14 16.22
C ALA A 255 19.38 5.67 17.67
N ASP A 256 18.31 5.23 18.34
CA ASP A 256 18.41 4.69 19.72
C ASP A 256 19.32 3.45 19.77
N ALA A 257 19.23 2.54 18.79
CA ALA A 257 20.12 1.38 18.69
C ALA A 257 21.59 1.75 18.42
N SER A 258 21.82 2.90 17.77
CA SER A 258 23.16 3.40 17.44
C SER A 258 23.80 4.22 18.55
N ALA A 259 23.06 4.58 19.61
CA ALA A 259 23.57 5.39 20.73
C ALA A 259 24.87 4.88 21.38
N PRO A 260 25.12 3.55 21.50
CA PRO A 260 26.40 3.05 22.01
C PRO A 260 27.62 3.38 21.14
N ARG A 261 27.42 3.65 19.83
CA ARG A 261 28.47 4.02 18.88
C ARG A 261 28.88 5.48 18.98
N ILE A 262 28.05 6.31 19.64
CA ILE A 262 28.33 7.73 19.81
C ILE A 262 29.29 7.94 20.97
N ASP A 263 30.29 8.80 20.71
CA ASP A 263 31.27 9.26 21.70
C ASP A 263 30.58 9.69 22.99
N GLU A 264 31.12 9.28 24.13
CA GLU A 264 30.51 9.50 25.44
C GLU A 264 30.21 10.99 25.71
N GLY A 265 31.13 11.89 25.31
CA GLY A 265 30.96 13.34 25.45
C GLY A 265 29.86 13.95 24.57
N ARG A 266 29.40 13.24 23.52
CA ARG A 266 28.34 13.69 22.59
C ARG A 266 27.03 12.95 22.78
N ARG A 267 27.02 11.84 23.53
CA ARG A 267 25.87 10.95 23.68
C ARG A 267 24.64 11.66 24.24
N SER A 268 24.81 12.59 25.18
CA SER A 268 23.68 13.36 25.72
C SER A 268 23.02 14.23 24.65
N ASP A 269 23.81 14.86 23.77
CA ASP A 269 23.30 15.69 22.68
C ASP A 269 22.59 14.84 21.63
N PHE A 270 23.12 13.65 21.34
CA PHE A 270 22.48 12.70 20.44
C PHE A 270 21.12 12.24 20.96
N LEU A 271 21.04 11.81 22.22
CA LEU A 271 19.78 11.41 22.85
C LEU A 271 18.77 12.56 22.92
N ARG A 272 19.24 13.80 23.11
CA ARG A 272 18.40 15.00 23.03
C ARG A 272 17.86 15.19 21.61
N ALA A 273 18.69 15.08 20.57
CA ALA A 273 18.25 15.21 19.18
C ALA A 273 17.22 14.14 18.79
N ILE A 274 17.38 12.89 19.24
CA ILE A 274 16.37 11.83 19.06
C ILE A 274 15.05 12.24 19.73
N THR A 275 15.13 12.78 20.96
CA THR A 275 13.95 13.22 21.72
C THR A 275 13.24 14.41 21.06
N GLU A 276 13.99 15.32 20.43
CA GLU A 276 13.42 16.43 19.66
C GLU A 276 12.65 15.92 18.42
N LEU A 277 13.20 14.95 17.68
CA LEU A 277 12.51 14.31 16.57
C LEU A 277 11.26 13.55 17.04
N ASP A 278 11.37 12.74 18.09
CA ASP A 278 10.23 12.02 18.68
C ASP A 278 9.10 12.97 19.10
N ASN A 279 9.43 14.08 19.77
CA ASN A 279 8.45 15.08 20.16
C ASN A 279 7.82 15.79 18.96
N ALA A 280 8.57 16.03 17.87
CA ALA A 280 8.02 16.63 16.67
C ALA A 280 6.96 15.72 16.02
N ILE A 281 7.23 14.42 15.91
CA ILE A 281 6.26 13.45 15.39
C ILE A 281 5.06 13.30 16.35
N ALA A 282 5.32 13.16 17.65
CA ALA A 282 4.27 13.01 18.65
C ALA A 282 3.33 14.22 18.73
N ALA A 283 3.85 15.43 18.48
CA ALA A 283 3.03 16.64 18.41
C ALA A 283 2.07 16.62 17.22
N GLN A 284 2.48 16.02 16.09
CA GLN A 284 1.59 15.85 14.93
C GLN A 284 0.53 14.79 15.18
N GLN A 285 0.91 13.64 15.76
CA GLN A 285 -0.04 12.59 16.12
C GLN A 285 -1.10 13.06 17.12
N ALA A 286 -0.76 13.99 18.01
CA ALA A 286 -1.69 14.54 18.99
C ALA A 286 -2.81 15.41 18.39
N ASP A 287 -2.79 15.70 17.08
CA ASP A 287 -3.86 16.44 16.41
C ASP A 287 -5.14 15.61 16.19
N GLY A 288 -5.08 14.29 16.37
CA GLY A 288 -6.22 13.38 16.29
C GLY A 288 -6.65 13.00 14.87
N ALA A 289 -5.99 13.53 13.82
CA ALA A 289 -6.43 13.34 12.44
C ALA A 289 -6.36 11.87 12.01
N ILE A 290 -5.36 11.13 12.49
CA ILE A 290 -5.21 9.72 12.15
C ILE A 290 -6.16 8.82 12.93
N GLU A 291 -6.52 9.17 14.17
CA GLU A 291 -7.54 8.45 14.94
C GLU A 291 -8.94 8.68 14.38
N GLU A 292 -9.25 9.91 13.92
CA GLU A 292 -10.50 10.22 13.22
C GLU A 292 -10.60 9.39 11.93
N LEU A 293 -9.55 9.41 11.11
CA LEU A 293 -9.44 8.58 9.91
C LEU A 293 -9.65 7.09 10.22
N TYR A 294 -8.99 6.57 11.25
CA TYR A 294 -9.12 5.19 11.66
C TYR A 294 -10.55 4.86 12.13
N THR A 295 -11.19 5.78 12.84
CA THR A 295 -12.59 5.66 13.28
C THR A 295 -13.53 5.56 12.08
N ASP A 296 -13.33 6.38 11.05
CA ASP A 296 -14.13 6.37 9.82
C ASP A 296 -13.96 5.06 9.04
N ILE A 297 -12.73 4.54 8.94
CA ILE A 297 -12.45 3.23 8.34
C ILE A 297 -13.19 2.13 9.12
N VAL A 298 -13.05 2.10 10.45
CA VAL A 298 -13.72 1.12 11.32
C VAL A 298 -15.24 1.20 11.17
N ALA A 299 -15.82 2.41 11.13
CA ALA A 299 -17.25 2.60 10.98
C ALA A 299 -17.77 2.16 9.60
N SER A 300 -17.01 2.41 8.54
CA SER A 300 -17.34 1.95 7.19
C SER A 300 -17.34 0.42 7.10
N ASP A 301 -16.24 -0.20 7.52
CA ASP A 301 -16.05 -1.64 7.47
C ASP A 301 -17.03 -2.39 8.38
N SER A 302 -17.32 -1.85 9.57
CA SER A 302 -18.31 -2.44 10.49
C SER A 302 -19.71 -2.46 9.87
N ARG A 303 -20.12 -1.37 9.21
CA ARG A 303 -21.42 -1.32 8.51
C ARG A 303 -21.52 -2.32 7.35
N GLN A 304 -20.42 -2.60 6.67
CA GLN A 304 -20.39 -3.64 5.62
C GLN A 304 -20.48 -5.03 6.25
N MET A 305 -19.72 -5.28 7.32
CA MET A 305 -19.74 -6.57 8.03
C MET A 305 -21.11 -6.88 8.65
N GLU A 306 -21.74 -5.91 9.30
CA GLU A 306 -23.09 -6.04 9.86
C GLU A 306 -24.11 -6.40 8.78
N ARG A 307 -24.01 -5.77 7.60
CA ARG A 307 -24.86 -6.11 6.44
C ARG A 307 -24.65 -7.57 6.00
N ASN A 308 -23.40 -8.00 5.85
CA ASN A 308 -23.09 -9.39 5.47
C ASN A 308 -23.55 -10.40 6.54
N LEU A 309 -23.41 -10.07 7.83
CA LEU A 309 -23.91 -10.90 8.93
C LEU A 309 -25.43 -11.04 8.89
N LEU A 310 -26.16 -9.94 8.65
CA LEU A 310 -27.62 -9.98 8.51
C LEU A 310 -28.05 -10.78 7.27
N GLU A 311 -27.40 -10.56 6.13
CA GLU A 311 -27.69 -11.27 4.89
C GLU A 311 -27.41 -12.78 5.02
N SER A 312 -26.40 -13.17 5.81
CA SER A 312 -26.09 -14.59 6.06
C SER A 312 -27.21 -15.36 6.77
N CYS A 313 -28.16 -14.65 7.38
CA CYS A 313 -29.35 -15.22 8.01
C CYS A 313 -30.55 -15.34 7.06
N SER A 314 -30.44 -14.82 5.84
CA SER A 314 -31.48 -14.92 4.80
C SER A 314 -31.71 -16.38 4.40
N ALA A 315 -32.91 -16.70 3.92
CA ALA A 315 -33.21 -18.02 3.37
C ALA A 315 -32.45 -18.29 2.04
N THR A 316 -32.11 -17.21 1.33
CA THR A 316 -31.29 -17.22 0.11
C THR A 316 -30.27 -16.09 0.21
N PRO A 317 -29.19 -16.27 0.99
CA PRO A 317 -28.17 -15.25 1.17
C PRO A 317 -27.56 -14.86 -0.17
N ASP A 318 -27.61 -13.58 -0.49
CA ASP A 318 -26.93 -13.01 -1.65
C ASP A 318 -25.48 -12.66 -1.28
N ILE A 319 -24.68 -13.69 -1.03
CA ILE A 319 -23.30 -13.57 -0.58
C ILE A 319 -22.40 -14.44 -1.45
N ASP A 320 -21.36 -13.83 -1.99
CA ASP A 320 -20.28 -14.55 -2.65
C ASP A 320 -19.40 -15.25 -1.60
N ILE A 321 -19.62 -16.56 -1.43
CA ILE A 321 -18.89 -17.41 -0.48
C ILE A 321 -17.39 -17.47 -0.83
N GLN A 322 -17.05 -17.53 -2.12
CA GLN A 322 -15.65 -17.62 -2.56
C GLN A 322 -14.92 -16.31 -2.23
N ALA A 323 -15.53 -15.15 -2.51
CA ALA A 323 -14.96 -13.86 -2.15
C ALA A 323 -14.79 -13.71 -0.62
N LEU A 324 -15.77 -14.14 0.18
CA LEU A 324 -15.64 -14.10 1.65
C LEU A 324 -14.54 -15.01 2.17
N ARG A 325 -14.42 -16.23 1.64
CA ARG A 325 -13.33 -17.15 1.99
C ARG A 325 -11.98 -16.53 1.63
N SER A 326 -11.90 -15.96 0.44
CA SER A 326 -10.69 -15.32 -0.06
C SER A 326 -10.23 -14.19 0.87
N GLN A 327 -11.17 -13.33 1.30
CA GLN A 327 -10.92 -12.29 2.29
C GLN A 327 -10.52 -12.84 3.67
N TYR A 328 -11.14 -13.93 4.12
CA TYR A 328 -10.83 -14.56 5.41
C TYR A 328 -9.37 -15.03 5.44
N GLU A 329 -8.93 -15.77 4.43
CA GLU A 329 -7.57 -16.30 4.33
C GLU A 329 -6.52 -15.20 4.18
N ALA A 330 -6.79 -14.18 3.34
CA ALA A 330 -5.90 -13.04 3.21
C ALA A 330 -5.75 -12.28 4.54
N ARG A 331 -6.85 -12.09 5.27
CA ARG A 331 -6.86 -11.40 6.56
C ARG A 331 -6.13 -12.17 7.65
N GLU A 332 -6.25 -13.49 7.68
CA GLU A 332 -5.51 -14.34 8.62
C GLU A 332 -3.99 -14.13 8.48
N ARG A 333 -3.49 -14.17 7.24
CA ARG A 333 -2.07 -13.91 6.95
C ARG A 333 -1.66 -12.49 7.30
N SER A 334 -2.48 -11.50 6.95
CA SER A 334 -2.22 -10.09 7.28
C SER A 334 -2.10 -9.87 8.79
N LEU A 335 -2.98 -10.51 9.58
CA LEU A 335 -2.94 -10.43 11.05
C LEU A 335 -1.64 -11.00 11.61
N ALA A 336 -1.20 -12.17 11.13
CA ALA A 336 0.06 -12.76 11.58
C ALA A 336 1.28 -11.85 11.30
N GLU A 337 1.33 -11.23 10.12
CA GLU A 337 2.39 -10.27 9.78
C GLU A 337 2.32 -9.00 10.64
N ARG A 338 1.12 -8.45 10.88
CA ARG A 338 0.91 -7.28 11.74
C ARG A 338 1.33 -7.54 13.19
N TYR A 339 1.00 -8.70 13.74
CA TYR A 339 1.46 -9.11 15.07
C TYR A 339 2.99 -9.17 15.13
N ARG A 340 3.64 -9.78 14.13
CA ARG A 340 5.10 -9.85 14.08
C ARG A 340 5.73 -8.45 14.01
N ALA A 341 5.19 -7.57 13.17
CA ALA A 341 5.65 -6.19 13.05
C ALA A 341 5.51 -5.42 14.37
N LEU A 342 4.34 -5.50 15.02
CA LEU A 342 4.10 -4.86 16.30
C LEU A 342 5.07 -5.35 17.38
N MET A 343 5.30 -6.66 17.47
CA MET A 343 6.25 -7.21 18.44
C MET A 343 7.69 -6.73 18.19
N SER A 344 8.08 -6.57 16.92
CA SER A 344 9.41 -6.04 16.58
C SER A 344 9.60 -4.58 16.97
N MET A 345 8.54 -3.76 16.91
CA MET A 345 8.61 -2.34 17.27
C MET A 345 8.64 -2.09 18.78
N LYS A 346 8.14 -3.02 19.60
CA LYS A 346 8.08 -2.88 21.06
C LYS A 346 9.40 -3.15 21.79
N VAL A 347 10.47 -3.48 21.07
CA VAL A 347 11.77 -3.79 21.69
C VAL A 347 12.55 -2.50 21.93
N GLY A 348 12.76 -2.11 23.20
CA GLY A 348 13.68 -1.04 23.58
C GLY A 348 13.09 0.05 24.48
N ARG A 349 13.68 1.25 24.42
CA ARG A 349 13.14 2.43 25.12
C ARG A 349 11.90 2.93 24.38
N MET A 350 10.78 2.97 25.07
CA MET A 350 9.51 3.44 24.52
C MET A 350 9.52 4.97 24.36
N ARG A 351 9.36 5.41 23.12
CA ARG A 351 9.36 6.79 22.63
C ARG A 351 7.91 7.20 22.36
N ARG A 352 7.54 8.45 22.57
CA ARG A 352 6.11 8.85 22.55
C ARG A 352 5.46 8.56 21.20
N SER A 353 6.16 8.84 20.12
CA SER A 353 5.65 8.61 18.76
C SER A 353 5.55 7.14 18.40
N ILE A 354 6.48 6.32 18.91
CA ILE A 354 6.49 4.86 18.74
C ILE A 354 5.36 4.22 19.54
N ASP A 355 5.13 4.68 20.78
CA ASP A 355 4.08 4.17 21.66
C ASP A 355 2.71 4.45 21.07
N PHE A 356 2.51 5.67 20.57
CA PHE A 356 1.31 6.05 19.84
C PHE A 356 1.06 5.13 18.65
N HIS A 357 2.09 4.92 17.81
CA HIS A 357 1.96 4.06 16.64
C HIS A 357 1.66 2.60 17.02
N CYS A 358 2.35 2.06 18.05
CA CYS A 358 2.10 0.72 18.55
C CYS A 358 0.66 0.56 19.06
N LYS A 359 0.13 1.55 19.79
CA LYS A 359 -1.24 1.54 20.27
C LYS A 359 -2.25 1.51 19.12
N MET A 360 -2.05 2.34 18.09
CA MET A 360 -2.91 2.28 16.90
C MET A 360 -2.82 0.92 16.18
N GLN A 361 -1.64 0.33 16.10
CA GLN A 361 -1.48 -1.01 15.51
C GLN A 361 -2.21 -2.08 16.34
N GLU A 362 -2.16 -2.00 17.67
CA GLU A 362 -2.94 -2.89 18.55
C GLU A 362 -4.44 -2.76 18.30
N GLU A 363 -4.95 -1.53 18.22
CA GLU A 363 -6.35 -1.27 17.92
C GLU A 363 -6.74 -1.80 16.53
N SER A 364 -5.89 -1.58 15.53
CA SER A 364 -6.05 -2.10 14.16
C SER A 364 -6.07 -3.61 14.09
N ILE A 365 -5.17 -4.28 14.81
CA ILE A 365 -5.11 -5.73 14.93
C ILE A 365 -6.36 -6.26 15.64
N ALA A 366 -6.79 -5.62 16.73
CA ALA A 366 -8.00 -6.02 17.45
C ALA A 366 -9.25 -5.89 16.58
N PHE A 367 -9.36 -4.81 15.80
CA PHE A 367 -10.46 -4.65 14.84
C PHE A 367 -10.41 -5.71 13.74
N ALA A 368 -9.27 -5.91 13.09
CA ALA A 368 -9.11 -6.92 12.05
C ALA A 368 -9.42 -8.34 12.58
N SER A 369 -9.08 -8.64 13.83
CA SER A 369 -9.41 -9.91 14.49
C SER A 369 -10.92 -10.09 14.67
N ARG A 370 -11.65 -9.05 15.10
CA ARG A 370 -13.13 -9.08 15.16
C ARG A 370 -13.75 -9.31 13.79
N MET A 371 -13.22 -8.63 12.78
CA MET A 371 -13.68 -8.78 11.40
C MET A 371 -13.40 -10.18 10.84
N GLN A 372 -12.27 -10.80 11.20
CA GLN A 372 -11.96 -12.19 10.85
C GLN A 372 -12.93 -13.16 11.54
N GLN A 373 -13.26 -12.94 12.81
CA GLN A 373 -14.24 -13.75 13.53
C GLN A 373 -15.63 -13.67 12.88
N ALA A 374 -16.07 -12.48 12.49
CA ALA A 374 -17.35 -12.27 11.80
C ALA A 374 -17.39 -12.98 10.43
N LEU A 375 -16.30 -12.91 9.64
CA LEU A 375 -16.18 -13.67 8.38
C LEU A 375 -16.32 -15.18 8.62
N ARG A 376 -15.63 -15.71 9.63
CA ARG A 376 -15.72 -17.14 10.00
C ARG A 376 -17.14 -17.54 10.37
N GLU A 377 -17.84 -16.70 11.11
CA GLU A 377 -19.24 -16.91 11.50
C GLU A 377 -20.16 -16.97 10.27
N ILE A 378 -20.02 -16.02 9.34
CA ILE A 378 -20.78 -16.01 8.08
C ILE A 378 -20.51 -17.29 7.28
N LEU A 379 -19.24 -17.63 7.05
CA LEU A 379 -18.87 -18.83 6.30
C LEU A 379 -19.44 -20.10 6.94
N THR A 380 -19.38 -20.22 8.26
CA THR A 380 -19.98 -21.34 9.00
C THR A 380 -21.49 -21.44 8.78
N ARG A 381 -22.22 -20.32 8.80
CA ARG A 381 -23.68 -20.31 8.55
C ARG A 381 -24.04 -20.73 7.14
N LEU A 382 -23.22 -20.36 6.17
CA LEU A 382 -23.41 -20.67 4.75
C LEU A 382 -23.02 -22.11 4.39
N GLY A 383 -22.75 -22.96 5.39
CA GLY A 383 -22.35 -24.36 5.19
C GLY A 383 -20.89 -24.51 4.76
N ASP A 384 -20.13 -23.42 4.75
CA ASP A 384 -18.71 -23.40 4.44
C ASP A 384 -17.88 -23.38 5.73
N ALA A 385 -18.00 -24.46 6.51
CA ALA A 385 -17.31 -24.56 7.80
C ALA A 385 -15.78 -24.66 7.69
N GLY A 386 -15.21 -24.70 6.47
CA GLY A 386 -13.79 -24.93 6.22
C GLY A 386 -13.37 -26.32 6.69
N SER A 387 -12.95 -27.19 5.79
CA SER A 387 -12.30 -28.46 6.11
C SER A 387 -10.87 -28.24 6.65
N HIS A 388 -10.74 -27.48 7.75
CA HIS A 388 -9.49 -27.16 8.44
C HIS A 388 -9.54 -27.63 9.89
N LEU A 389 -9.68 -28.95 10.07
CA LEU A 389 -9.01 -29.69 11.13
C LEU A 389 -7.98 -30.59 10.44
N GLY A 390 -6.82 -30.01 10.12
CA GLY A 390 -5.67 -30.68 9.53
C GLY A 390 -4.40 -30.01 10.00
#